data_AF-A0A1A9I5F9-F1
#
_entry.id   AF-A0A1A9I5F9-F1
#
_cell.length_a   1.000
_cell.length_b   1.000
_cell.length_c   1.000
_cell.angle_alpha   90.00
_cell.angle_beta   90.00
_cell.angle_gamma   90.00
#
_symmetry.space_group_name_H-M   'P 1'
#
loop_
_entity.id
_entity.type
_entity.pdbx_description
1 polymer ?
#
loop_
_entity_poly.entity_id
_entity_poly.type
_entity_poly.pdbx_seq_one_letter_code
_entity_poly.pdbx_strand_id
1 'polypeptide(L)'
;MKEQPFEMAAHSLVGYAALDLREGVEELLTAEFPNYHPERFAPVNIKISFSKEGFSVTLYAYEKNGKMPAGKGRLPVKKFKKRMKPIDFAAYVLHFAVSLSCDDFDINRMRVVNK
;
A
#
# COMPACT_ATOMS: atom_id res chain seq x y z
N MET A 1 33.13 -5.00 -12.06
CA MET A 1 31.88 -4.31 -11.73
C MET A 1 31.39 -4.88 -10.40
N LYS A 2 31.06 -4.03 -9.42
CA LYS A 2 30.47 -4.49 -8.15
C LYS A 2 29.03 -4.92 -8.44
N GLU A 3 28.74 -6.19 -8.29
CA GLU A 3 27.39 -6.72 -8.34
C GLU A 3 26.54 -6.03 -7.27
N GLN A 4 25.47 -5.36 -7.69
CA GLN A 4 24.43 -4.91 -6.76
C GLN A 4 23.67 -6.16 -6.30
N PRO A 5 23.44 -6.36 -4.99
CA PRO A 5 22.50 -7.38 -4.55
C PRO A 5 21.09 -6.83 -4.80
N PHE A 6 20.62 -6.97 -6.03
CA PHE A 6 19.22 -6.78 -6.38
C PHE A 6 18.47 -8.01 -5.86
N GLU A 7 17.92 -7.89 -4.65
CA GLU A 7 16.69 -8.52 -4.17
C GLU A 7 16.16 -9.74 -4.97
N MET A 8 16.88 -10.87 -4.97
CA MET A 8 16.39 -12.13 -5.56
C MET A 8 15.48 -12.92 -4.59
N ALA A 9 14.49 -12.27 -3.97
CA ALA A 9 13.62 -12.98 -3.00
C ALA A 9 12.12 -12.69 -3.12
N ALA A 10 11.65 -11.98 -4.17
CA ALA A 10 10.24 -11.67 -4.33
C ALA A 10 9.69 -11.93 -5.75
N HIS A 11 10.29 -12.86 -6.49
CA HIS A 11 9.77 -13.27 -7.81
C HIS A 11 8.98 -14.59 -7.77
N SER A 12 9.02 -15.36 -6.68
CA SER A 12 8.40 -16.69 -6.63
C SER A 12 6.97 -16.72 -6.14
N LEU A 13 6.43 -15.59 -5.66
CA LEU A 13 5.11 -15.52 -5.06
C LEU A 13 4.23 -14.51 -5.80
N VAL A 14 3.15 -15.00 -6.40
CA VAL A 14 2.10 -14.17 -7.00
C VAL A 14 0.84 -14.33 -6.17
N GLY A 15 0.09 -13.24 -5.97
CA GLY A 15 -1.06 -13.29 -5.11
C GLY A 15 -1.91 -12.03 -5.10
N TYR A 16 -2.95 -12.06 -4.28
CA TYR A 16 -3.84 -10.93 -4.06
C TYR A 16 -3.83 -10.52 -2.59
N ALA A 17 -4.04 -9.23 -2.35
CA ALA A 17 -4.32 -8.69 -1.04
C ALA A 17 -5.65 -7.93 -1.10
N ALA A 18 -6.54 -8.21 -0.16
CA ALA A 18 -7.77 -7.46 0.08
C ALA A 18 -7.68 -6.79 1.45
N LEU A 19 -8.08 -5.53 1.52
CA LEU A 19 -8.05 -4.72 2.72
C LEU A 19 -9.35 -3.93 2.81
N ASP A 20 -10.15 -4.25 3.83
CA ASP A 20 -11.36 -3.54 4.18
C ASP A 20 -11.10 -2.68 5.42
N LEU A 21 -11.43 -1.39 5.34
CA LEU A 21 -11.25 -0.42 6.42
C LEU A 21 -12.58 -0.18 7.14
N ARG A 22 -12.55 0.02 8.45
CA ARG A 22 -13.75 0.21 9.29
C ARG A 22 -14.54 1.47 8.93
N GLU A 23 -13.85 2.60 8.84
CA GLU A 23 -14.44 3.93 8.66
C GLU A 23 -14.14 4.50 7.25
N GLY A 24 -13.59 3.66 6.35
CA GLY A 24 -13.17 4.05 5.01
C GLY A 24 -11.77 4.67 4.94
N VAL A 25 -11.33 4.97 3.72
CA VAL A 25 -9.94 5.40 3.46
C VAL A 25 -9.67 6.85 3.87
N GLU A 26 -10.62 7.75 3.66
CA GLU A 26 -10.47 9.19 3.94
C GLU A 26 -10.27 9.47 5.44
N GLU A 27 -10.95 8.72 6.31
CA GLU A 27 -10.79 8.85 7.76
C GLU A 27 -9.38 8.43 8.20
N LEU A 28 -8.90 7.29 7.72
CA LEU A 28 -7.51 6.87 7.95
C LEU A 28 -6.51 7.92 7.44
N LEU A 29 -6.74 8.49 6.26
CA LEU A 29 -5.82 9.47 5.68
C LEU A 29 -5.79 10.78 6.48
N THR A 30 -6.94 11.30 6.90
CA THR A 30 -7.03 12.53 7.68
C THR A 30 -6.51 12.37 9.11
N ALA A 31 -6.75 11.21 9.74
CA ALA A 31 -6.24 10.91 11.08
C ALA A 31 -4.72 10.75 11.12
N GLU A 32 -4.14 10.03 10.15
CA GLU A 32 -2.73 9.62 10.20
C GLU A 32 -1.76 10.58 9.50
N PHE A 33 -2.27 11.43 8.60
CA PHE A 33 -1.48 12.41 7.86
C PHE A 33 -1.97 13.83 8.18
N PRO A 34 -1.52 14.47 9.28
CA PRO A 34 -2.03 15.78 9.72
C PRO A 34 -1.80 16.93 8.73
N ASN A 35 -0.90 16.75 7.75
CA ASN A 35 -0.65 17.74 6.68
C ASN A 35 -1.39 17.40 5.38
N TYR A 36 -2.17 16.31 5.37
CA TYR A 36 -3.05 15.95 4.27
C TYR A 36 -4.40 16.63 4.49
N HIS A 37 -4.79 17.39 3.49
CA HIS A 37 -5.97 18.23 3.48
C HIS A 37 -6.84 17.78 2.30
N PRO A 38 -7.93 17.03 2.50
CA PRO A 38 -8.73 16.45 1.41
C PRO A 38 -9.34 17.51 0.49
N GLU A 39 -9.56 18.73 0.99
CA GLU A 39 -9.97 19.90 0.21
C GLU A 39 -8.91 20.35 -0.80
N ARG A 40 -7.62 20.13 -0.50
CA ARG A 40 -6.48 20.55 -1.32
C ARG A 40 -5.89 19.41 -2.13
N PHE A 41 -5.91 18.19 -1.59
CA PHE A 41 -5.22 17.03 -2.15
C PHE A 41 -6.20 15.88 -2.43
N ALA A 42 -6.17 15.33 -3.64
CA ALA A 42 -6.87 14.11 -4.01
C ALA A 42 -5.94 12.90 -3.87
N PRO A 43 -6.34 11.81 -3.20
CA PRO A 43 -5.50 10.63 -3.04
C PRO A 43 -5.32 9.92 -4.39
N VAL A 44 -4.10 9.47 -4.68
CA VAL A 44 -3.75 8.79 -5.93
C VAL A 44 -3.31 7.35 -5.66
N ASN A 45 -2.48 7.15 -4.65
CA ASN A 45 -1.96 5.83 -4.30
C ASN A 45 -1.62 5.75 -2.82
N ILE A 46 -1.92 4.61 -2.20
CA ILE A 46 -1.45 4.27 -0.86
C ILE A 46 -0.50 3.07 -1.00
N LYS A 47 0.72 3.25 -0.52
CA LYS A 47 1.70 2.16 -0.40
C LYS A 47 1.87 1.81 1.07
N ILE A 48 1.60 0.56 1.41
CA ILE A 48 1.86 -0.01 2.72
C ILE A 48 3.10 -0.90 2.58
N SER A 49 4.07 -0.74 3.48
CA SER A 49 5.27 -1.57 3.52
C SER A 49 5.51 -2.05 4.93
N PHE A 50 5.81 -3.33 5.09
CA PHE A 50 6.09 -3.94 6.38
C PHE A 50 7.59 -4.18 6.52
N SER A 51 8.16 -3.82 7.67
CA SER A 51 9.55 -4.13 8.02
C SER A 51 9.66 -4.50 9.50
N LYS A 52 10.86 -4.88 9.95
CA LYS A 52 11.13 -5.15 11.38
C LYS A 52 10.78 -3.98 12.30
N GLU A 53 10.77 -2.75 11.78
CA GLU A 53 10.46 -1.53 12.54
C GLU A 53 8.95 -1.21 12.56
N GLY A 54 8.12 -2.02 11.90
CA GLY A 54 6.67 -1.84 11.80
C GLY A 54 6.19 -1.52 10.40
N PHE A 55 5.02 -0.89 10.32
CA PHE A 55 4.41 -0.49 9.04
C PHE A 55 4.84 0.92 8.65
N SER A 56 5.20 1.07 7.37
CA SER A 56 5.39 2.35 6.71
C SER A 56 4.25 2.56 5.72
N VAL A 57 3.36 3.49 6.02
CA VAL A 57 2.26 3.88 5.12
C VAL A 57 2.68 5.16 4.40
N THR A 58 2.57 5.15 3.08
CA THR A 58 2.88 6.29 2.21
C THR A 58 1.65 6.62 1.37
N LEU A 59 1.15 7.84 1.52
CA LEU A 59 0.13 8.40 0.64
C LEU A 59 0.82 9.24 -0.44
N TYR A 60 0.45 9.01 -1.69
CA TYR A 60 0.71 9.90 -2.82
C TYR A 60 -0.59 10.60 -3.18
N ALA A 61 -0.58 11.93 -3.19
CA ALA A 61 -1.76 12.72 -3.49
C ALA A 61 -1.46 13.83 -4.49
N TYR A 62 -2.41 14.11 -5.38
CA TYR A 62 -2.35 15.18 -6.36
C TYR A 62 -2.98 16.45 -5.77
N GLU A 63 -2.37 17.61 -5.99
CA GLU A 63 -2.95 18.90 -5.57
C GLU A 63 -4.02 19.34 -6.57
N LYS A 64 -5.28 19.46 -6.12
CA LYS A 64 -6.45 19.71 -6.99
C LYS A 64 -6.32 20.99 -7.83
N ASN A 65 -5.69 22.02 -7.27
CA ASN A 65 -5.49 23.32 -7.92
C ASN A 65 -4.07 23.51 -8.46
N GLY A 66 -3.24 22.45 -8.45
CA GLY A 66 -1.88 22.50 -8.92
C GLY A 66 -1.82 22.57 -10.43
N LYS A 67 -0.99 23.47 -10.99
CA LYS A 67 -0.70 23.47 -12.42
C LYS A 67 -0.04 22.15 -12.79
N MET A 68 -0.64 21.41 -13.73
CA MET A 68 0.05 20.29 -14.36
C MET A 68 1.29 20.83 -15.09
N PRO A 69 2.48 20.25 -14.89
CA PRO A 69 3.66 20.65 -15.64
C PRO A 69 3.39 20.45 -17.14
N ALA A 70 3.74 21.47 -17.93
CA ALA A 70 3.63 21.41 -19.38
C ALA A 70 4.64 20.38 -19.91
N GLY A 71 4.13 19.23 -20.35
CA GLY A 71 4.93 18.19 -20.98
C GLY A 71 5.48 17.13 -20.02
N LYS A 72 5.48 15.89 -20.52
CA LYS A 72 5.78 14.61 -19.85
C LYS A 72 4.60 14.14 -19.00
N GLY A 73 3.80 13.21 -19.53
CA GLY A 73 2.59 12.63 -18.93
C GLY A 73 2.79 11.87 -17.60
N ARG A 74 3.38 12.53 -16.61
CA ARG A 74 3.53 12.10 -15.23
C ARG A 74 2.73 13.05 -14.36
N LEU A 75 1.83 12.50 -13.55
CA LEU A 75 1.05 13.26 -12.59
C LEU A 75 1.97 13.75 -11.46
N PRO A 76 2.10 15.07 -11.19
CA PRO A 76 2.86 15.55 -10.05
C PRO A 76 2.12 15.17 -8.76
N VAL A 77 2.78 14.39 -7.89
CA VAL A 77 2.19 13.95 -6.62
C VAL A 77 3.03 14.41 -5.44
N LYS A 78 2.36 14.84 -4.37
CA LYS A 78 2.97 15.07 -3.06
C LYS A 78 2.95 13.76 -2.27
N LYS A 79 4.06 13.48 -1.60
CA LYS A 79 4.25 12.29 -0.78
C LYS A 79 4.07 12.63 0.70
N PHE A 80 3.22 11.87 1.38
CA PHE A 80 3.04 11.89 2.84
C PHE A 80 3.44 10.52 3.37
N LYS A 81 4.22 10.47 4.46
CA LYS A 81 4.75 9.22 5.00
C LYS A 81 4.56 9.18 6.50
N LYS A 82 4.06 8.04 7.00
CA LYS A 82 3.87 7.75 8.41
C LYS A 82 4.47 6.38 8.71
N ARG A 83 5.15 6.31 9.84
CA ARG A 83 5.48 5.03 10.48
C ARG A 83 4.44 4.79 11.57
N MET A 84 3.92 3.58 11.62
CA MET A 84 2.92 3.16 12.60
C MET A 84 3.20 1.75 13.06
N LYS A 85 2.83 1.44 14.30
CA LYS A 85 2.96 0.09 14.82
C LYS A 85 1.87 -0.79 14.18
N PRO A 86 2.11 -2.11 14.07
CA PRO A 86 1.09 -3.05 13.59
C PRO A 86 -0.26 -2.92 14.30
N ILE A 87 -0.24 -2.69 15.62
CA ILE A 87 -1.47 -2.56 16.41
C ILE A 87 -2.27 -1.30 16.07
N ASP A 88 -1.58 -0.19 15.78
CA ASP A 88 -2.22 1.06 15.39
C ASP A 88 -2.86 0.92 13.99
N PHE A 89 -2.14 0.27 13.06
CA PHE A 89 -2.69 -0.01 11.72
C PHE A 89 -3.90 -0.95 11.79
N ALA A 90 -3.81 -2.02 12.57
CA ALA A 90 -4.87 -3.01 12.72
C ALA A 90 -6.16 -2.42 13.30
N ALA A 91 -6.09 -1.31 14.06
CA ALA A 91 -7.27 -0.62 14.55
C ALA A 91 -8.19 -0.12 13.43
N TYR A 92 -7.64 0.23 12.26
CA TYR A 92 -8.38 0.70 11.10
C TYR A 92 -8.90 -0.43 10.20
N VAL A 93 -8.38 -1.65 10.39
CA VAL A 93 -8.68 -2.80 9.55
C VAL A 93 -9.94 -3.50 10.07
N LEU A 94 -10.94 -3.63 9.20
CA LEU A 94 -12.09 -4.50 9.42
C LEU A 94 -11.74 -5.93 9.02
N HIS A 95 -11.15 -6.07 7.83
CA HIS A 95 -10.76 -7.36 7.28
C HIS A 95 -9.50 -7.19 6.43
N PHE A 96 -8.57 -8.13 6.55
CA PHE A 96 -7.35 -8.18 5.76
C PHE A 96 -7.10 -9.62 5.35
N ALA A 97 -7.07 -9.84 4.04
CA ALA A 97 -6.78 -11.15 3.46
C ALA A 97 -5.61 -11.02 2.49
N VAL A 98 -4.63 -11.90 2.64
CA VAL A 98 -3.53 -12.04 1.69
C VAL A 98 -3.45 -13.50 1.32
N SER A 99 -3.42 -13.76 0.02
CA SER A 99 -3.21 -15.10 -0.52
C SER A 99 -2.05 -15.04 -1.49
N LEU A 100 -1.04 -15.87 -1.25
CA LEU A 100 0.17 -15.97 -2.05
C LEU A 100 0.32 -17.41 -2.51
N SER A 101 0.67 -17.58 -3.78
CA SER A 101 0.95 -18.85 -4.43
C SER A 101 2.40 -18.88 -4.88
N CYS A 102 3.09 -20.01 -4.68
CA CYS A 102 4.37 -20.24 -5.35
C CYS A 102 4.16 -20.45 -6.85
N ASP A 103 5.15 -20.14 -7.67
CA ASP A 103 5.09 -20.36 -9.13
C ASP A 103 4.69 -21.80 -9.50
N ASP A 104 5.08 -22.78 -8.67
CA ASP A 104 4.79 -24.20 -8.89
C ASP A 104 3.34 -24.61 -8.52
N PHE A 105 2.58 -23.76 -7.83
CA PHE A 105 1.27 -24.13 -7.25
C PHE A 105 0.23 -23.00 -7.32
N ASP A 106 -0.74 -23.12 -8.22
CA ASP A 106 -1.89 -22.20 -8.32
C ASP A 106 -2.94 -22.52 -7.24
N ILE A 107 -3.18 -21.58 -6.32
CA ILE A 107 -4.17 -21.75 -5.24
C ILE A 107 -5.58 -22.03 -5.76
N ASN A 108 -5.96 -21.54 -6.96
CA ASN A 108 -7.26 -21.81 -7.55
C ASN A 108 -7.41 -23.27 -8.00
N ARG A 109 -6.30 -24.00 -8.12
CA ARG A 109 -6.26 -25.43 -8.47
C ARG A 109 -6.09 -26.34 -7.25
N MET A 110 -5.96 -25.77 -6.05
CA MET A 110 -5.83 -26.54 -4.82
C MET A 110 -7.19 -27.09 -4.39
N ARG A 111 -7.27 -28.41 -4.21
CA ARG A 111 -8.39 -29.06 -3.50
C ARG A 111 -7.98 -29.25 -2.04
N VAL A 112 -8.66 -28.56 -1.13
CA VAL A 112 -8.48 -28.77 0.31
C VAL A 112 -9.13 -30.09 0.69
N VAL A 113 -8.34 -31.03 1.23
CA VAL A 113 -8.82 -32.32 1.71
C VAL A 113 -8.76 -32.32 3.23
N ASN A 114 -9.80 -31.79 3.87
CA ASN A 114 -9.94 -31.88 5.33
C ASN A 114 -10.50 -33.27 5.67
N LYS A 115 -9.85 -33.97 6.61
CA LYS A 115 -10.37 -35.20 7.21
C LYS A 115 -11.36 -34.87 8.32
#